data_AF-A0A529N3S9-F1
#
_entry.id   AF-A0A529N3S9-F1
#
_cell.length_a   1.000
_cell.length_b   1.000
_cell.length_c   1.000
_cell.angle_alpha   90.00
_cell.angle_beta   90.00
_cell.angle_gamma   90.00
#
_symmetry.space_group_name_H-M   'P 1'
#
loop_
_entity.id
_entity.type
_entity.pdbx_description
1 polymer ?
#
loop_
_entity_poly.entity_id
_entity_poly.type
_entity_poly.pdbx_seq_one_letter_code
_entity_poly.pdbx_strand_id
1 'polypeptide(L)' 'CKAVRVRKPEEFAGAFKEAQRLMKEHQVPVVLEFILERITNISMGTEIDKITEFEELAERNEDAPTAIMMLD' A
#
# COMPACT_ATOMS: atom_id res chain seq x y z
N CYS A 1 -0.24 22.55 -5.73
CA CYS A 1 0.02 21.14 -5.39
C CYS A 1 1.41 20.72 -5.87
N LYS A 2 1.94 19.60 -5.35
CA LYS A 2 3.13 18.90 -5.86
C LYS A 2 2.80 17.41 -6.02
N ALA A 3 3.66 16.65 -6.69
CA ALA A 3 3.47 15.21 -6.86
C ALA A 3 4.80 14.45 -6.86
N VAL A 4 4.78 13.22 -6.37
CA VAL A 4 5.88 12.24 -6.41
C VAL A 4 5.34 10.95 -7.00
N ARG A 5 5.99 10.42 -8.04
CA ARG A 5 5.62 9.14 -8.64
C ARG A 5 6.56 8.04 -8.17
N VAL A 6 6.00 6.89 -7.86
CA VAL A 6 6.70 5.71 -7.33
C VAL A 6 6.43 4.53 -8.26
N ARG A 7 7.49 3.82 -8.65
CA ARG A 7 7.40 2.68 -9.58
C ARG A 7 7.76 1.35 -8.93
N LYS A 8 8.47 1.38 -7.80
CA LYS A 8 8.91 0.15 -7.12
C LYS A 8 8.71 0.23 -5.60
N PRO A 9 8.44 -0.90 -4.92
CA PRO A 9 8.26 -0.92 -3.47
C PRO A 9 9.41 -0.32 -2.66
N GLU A 10 10.66 -0.56 -3.06
CA GLU A 10 11.85 -0.06 -2.36
C GLU A 10 11.97 1.48 -2.34
N GLU A 11 11.24 2.18 -3.21
CA GLU A 11 11.22 3.64 -3.30
C GLU A 11 10.27 4.29 -2.28
N PHE A 12 9.39 3.51 -1.63
CA PHE A 12 8.28 4.04 -0.81
C PHE A 12 8.79 4.95 0.31
N ALA A 13 9.75 4.47 1.10
CA ALA A 13 10.29 5.22 2.22
C ALA A 13 10.93 6.55 1.77
N GLY A 14 11.59 6.56 0.62
CA GLY A 14 12.16 7.77 0.02
C GLY A 14 11.09 8.75 -0.44
N ALA A 15 10.04 8.24 -1.10
CA ALA A 15 8.93 9.04 -1.60
C ALA A 15 8.15 9.73 -0.47
N PHE A 16 7.92 9.05 0.66
CA PHE A 16 7.29 9.66 1.83
C PHE A 16 8.14 10.79 2.42
N LYS A 17 9.46 10.62 2.53
CA LYS A 17 10.37 11.68 3.00
C LYS A 17 10.34 12.89 2.07
N GLU A 18 10.36 12.67 0.77
CA GLU A 18 10.28 13.75 -0.22
C GLU A 18 8.94 14.47 -0.17
N ALA A 19 7.83 13.74 -0.02
CA ALA A 19 6.53 14.35 0.14
C ALA A 19 6.45 15.22 1.41
N GLN A 20 7.01 14.77 2.53
CA GLN A 20 7.09 15.57 3.76
C GLN A 20 7.93 16.84 3.58
N ARG A 21 9.06 16.74 2.86
CA ARG A 21 9.90 17.90 2.52
C ARG A 21 9.12 18.92 1.69
N LEU A 22 8.44 18.47 0.64
CA LEU A 22 7.62 19.31 -0.25
C LEU A 22 6.43 19.94 0.48
N MET A 23 5.77 19.20 1.37
CA MET A 23 4.70 19.73 2.24
C MET A 23 5.23 20.86 3.12
N LYS A 24 6.38 20.65 3.79
CA LYS A 24 6.98 21.65 4.67
C LYS A 24 7.44 22.90 3.92
N GLU A 25 8.08 22.73 2.76
CA GLU A 25 8.63 23.83 1.96
C GLU A 25 7.53 24.67 1.30
N HIS A 26 6.55 24.02 0.69
CA HIS A 26 5.62 24.70 -0.20
C HIS A 26 4.23 24.90 0.39
N GLN A 27 3.90 24.26 1.52
CA GLN A 27 2.60 24.39 2.21
C GLN A 27 1.40 24.13 1.28
N VAL A 28 1.54 23.16 0.37
CA VAL A 28 0.48 22.73 -0.56
C VAL A 28 0.27 21.21 -0.48
N PRO A 29 -0.89 20.68 -0.89
CA PRO A 29 -1.10 19.24 -1.00
C PRO A 29 -0.08 18.58 -1.92
N VAL A 30 0.42 17.42 -1.50
CA VAL A 30 1.37 16.59 -2.24
C VAL A 30 0.72 15.23 -2.53
N VAL A 31 0.66 14.86 -3.82
CA VAL A 31 0.12 13.57 -4.26
C VAL A 31 1.25 12.56 -4.40
N LEU A 32 1.10 11.37 -3.83
CA LEU A 32 1.94 10.21 -4.17
C LEU A 32 1.18 9.31 -5.14
N GLU A 33 1.74 9.09 -6.31
CA GLU A 33 1.19 8.21 -7.33
C GLU A 33 2.02 6.93 -7.39
N PHE A 34 1.40 5.80 -7.02
CA PHE A 34 2.03 4.48 -7.09
C PHE A 34 1.60 3.79 -8.39
N ILE A 35 2.57 3.38 -9.20
CA ILE A 35 2.31 2.60 -10.39
C ILE A 35 2.21 1.13 -10.00
N LEU A 36 1.00 0.57 -10.08
CA LEU A 36 0.71 -0.81 -9.75
C LEU A 36 0.78 -1.70 -10.99
N GLU A 37 0.68 -3.02 -10.77
CA GLU A 37 0.42 -3.95 -11.85
C GLU A 37 -0.97 -3.72 -12.46
N ARG A 38 -1.22 -4.30 -13.64
CA ARG A 38 -2.46 -4.03 -14.39
C ARG A 38 -3.68 -4.76 -13.84
N ILE A 39 -3.47 -5.90 -13.21
CA ILE A 39 -4.52 -6.81 -12.74
C ILE A 39 -4.05 -7.39 -11.41
N THR A 40 -4.82 -7.14 -10.36
CA THR A 40 -4.72 -7.77 -9.04
C THR A 40 -6.14 -7.99 -8.55
N ASN A 41 -6.48 -9.19 -8.08
CA ASN A 41 -7.86 -9.47 -7.65
C ASN A 41 -7.96 -9.34 -6.13
N ILE A 42 -8.79 -8.40 -5.67
CA ILE A 42 -9.02 -8.20 -4.23
C ILE A 42 -10.06 -9.21 -3.75
N SER A 43 -9.80 -9.85 -2.61
CA SER A 43 -10.73 -10.80 -1.98
C SER A 43 -12.10 -10.18 -1.74
N MET A 44 -13.15 -10.87 -2.18
CA MET A 44 -14.53 -10.37 -2.13
C MET A 44 -15.54 -11.53 -2.25
N GLY A 45 -16.78 -11.28 -1.83
CA GLY A 45 -17.88 -12.24 -1.90
C GLY A 45 -19.23 -11.55 -1.67
N THR A 46 -20.32 -12.24 -2.00
CA THR A 46 -21.68 -11.68 -1.84
C THR A 46 -22.21 -11.81 -0.42
N GLU A 47 -21.70 -12.79 0.34
CA GLU A 47 -22.09 -13.10 1.71
C GLU A 47 -20.84 -13.31 2.58
N ILE A 48 -20.98 -13.13 3.89
CA ILE A 48 -19.86 -13.21 4.84
C ILE A 48 -19.21 -14.60 4.84
N ASP A 49 -19.99 -15.67 4.69
CA ASP A 49 -19.50 -17.05 4.66
C ASP A 49 -19.03 -17.52 3.28
N LYS A 50 -19.01 -16.61 2.29
CA LYS A 50 -18.70 -16.89 0.88
C LYS A 50 -17.71 -15.88 0.28
N ILE A 51 -16.70 -15.49 1.06
CA ILE A 51 -15.58 -14.71 0.53
C ILE A 51 -14.68 -15.63 -0.31
N THR A 52 -14.30 -15.17 -1.49
CA THR A 52 -13.30 -15.84 -2.35
C THR A 52 -11.97 -15.11 -2.20
N GLU A 53 -10.94 -15.87 -1.86
CA GLU A 53 -9.55 -15.42 -1.74
C GLU A 53 -8.83 -15.74 -3.04
N PHE A 54 -8.40 -14.70 -3.78
CA PHE A 54 -7.78 -14.88 -5.10
C PHE A 54 -6.25 -14.94 -5.04
N GLU A 55 -5.66 -14.20 -4.11
CA GLU A 55 -4.22 -14.15 -3.86
C GLU A 55 -3.85 -15.03 -2.65
N GLU A 56 -2.55 -15.23 -2.41
CA GLU A 56 -2.05 -16.05 -1.30
C GLU A 56 -2.49 -15.50 0.07
N LEU A 57 -2.93 -16.41 0.94
CA LEU A 57 -3.27 -16.08 2.32
C LEU A 57 -2.00 -15.89 3.15
N ALA A 58 -2.04 -14.93 4.07
CA ALA A 58 -0.99 -14.78 5.07
C ALA A 58 -1.05 -15.95 6.05
N GLU A 59 0.05 -16.70 6.17
CA GLU A 59 0.17 -17.82 7.11
C GLU A 59 1.09 -17.46 8.27
N ARG A 60 2.02 -16.53 8.07
CA ARG A 60 3.06 -16.13 9.03
C ARG A 60 3.10 -14.62 9.19
N ASN A 61 3.72 -14.15 10.27
CA ASN A 61 3.92 -12.72 10.50
C ASN A 61 4.67 -12.03 9.34
N GLU A 62 5.59 -12.72 8.68
CA GLU A 62 6.35 -12.19 7.54
C GLU A 62 5.46 -11.79 6.35
N ASP A 63 4.33 -12.49 6.18
CA ASP A 63 3.39 -12.26 5.08
C ASP A 63 2.53 -11.00 5.36
N ALA A 64 2.27 -10.70 6.64
CA ALA A 64 1.48 -9.53 7.09
C ALA A 64 2.11 -8.84 8.34
N PRO A 65 3.30 -8.21 8.20
CA PRO A 65 4.11 -7.77 9.36
C PRO A 65 3.55 -6.55 10.09
N THR A 66 2.54 -5.89 9.54
CA THR A 66 1.87 -4.73 10.14
C THR A 66 0.54 -5.07 10.82
N ALA A 67 0.17 -6.36 10.89
CA ALA A 67 -0.98 -6.82 11.66
C ALA A 67 -0.81 -6.51 13.17
N ILE A 68 -1.87 -6.05 13.83
CA ILE A 68 -1.82 -5.67 15.26
C ILE A 68 -1.65 -6.91 16.15
N MET A 69 -2.26 -8.03 15.77
CA MET A 69 -2.12 -9.34 16.42
C MET A 69 -1.32 -10.26 15.51
N MET A 70 -0.36 -11.00 16.06
CA MET A 70 0.46 -11.91 15.28
C MET A 70 -0.29 -13.22 15.02
N LEU A 71 -0.13 -13.75 13.82
CA LEU A 71 -0.39 -15.16 13.53
C LEU A 71 0.82 -15.92 14.12
N ASP A 72 0.55 -16.83 15.05
CA ASP A 72 1.58 -17.68 15.70
C ASP A 72 2.34 -18.54 14.69
#